data_AF-A0A6G3XWA0-F1
#
_entry.id   AF-A0A6G3XWA0-F1
#
_cell.length_a   1.000
_cell.length_b   1.000
_cell.length_c   1.000
_cell.angle_alpha   90.00
_cell.angle_beta   90.00
_cell.angle_gamma   90.00
#
_symmetry.space_group_name_H-M   'P 1'
#
loop_
_entity.id
_entity.type
_entity.pdbx_description
1 polymer ?
#
loop_
_entity_poly.entity_id
_entity_poly.type
_entity_poly.pdbx_seq_one_letter_code
_entity_poly.pdbx_strand_id
1 'polypeptide(L)'
;DALRRARPRMGLVVRGELEHGGLPLADGCADAVLFSEILEHLVDPDQALDELRRVLRPGGHLMLSTPNLAAWYNRALLLAGVQPVFSEV
;
A
#
# COMPACT_ATOMS: atom_id res chain seq x y z
N ASP A 1 19.69 3.63 5.00
CA ASP A 1 18.44 2.91 5.29
C ASP A 1 17.26 3.89 5.22
N ALA A 2 16.15 3.48 4.61
CA ALA A 2 14.95 4.31 4.44
C ALA A 2 14.40 4.79 5.80
N LEU A 3 14.41 3.93 6.81
CA LEU A 3 13.98 4.25 8.17
C LEU A 3 14.77 5.43 8.75
N ARG A 4 16.10 5.44 8.56
CA ARG A 4 16.97 6.54 9.01
C ARG A 4 16.62 7.87 8.34
N ARG A 5 16.20 7.86 7.07
CA ARG A 5 15.80 9.07 6.33
C ARG A 5 14.43 9.60 6.76
N ALA A 6 13.55 8.74 7.26
CA ALA A 6 12.20 9.11 7.69
C ALA A 6 12.16 9.68 9.13
N ARG A 7 13.01 9.17 10.03
CA ARG A 7 13.08 9.57 11.45
C ARG A 7 13.02 11.08 11.75
N PRO A 8 13.72 11.99 11.03
CA PRO A 8 13.66 13.42 11.33
C PRO A 8 12.32 14.08 10.96
N ARG A 9 11.45 13.41 10.20
CA ARG A 9 10.17 13.96 9.71
C ARG A 9 8.94 13.29 10.32
N MET A 10 9.12 12.17 11.02
CA MET A 10 8.05 11.30 11.50
C MET A 10 8.23 11.05 12.99
N GLY A 11 7.14 11.11 13.77
CA GLY A 11 7.17 10.88 15.21
C GLY A 11 7.49 9.43 15.60
N LEU A 12 7.08 8.47 14.77
CA LEU A 12 7.35 7.03 14.94
C LEU A 12 7.71 6.43 13.58
N VAL A 13 8.77 5.62 13.55
CA VAL A 13 9.20 4.87 12.36
C VAL A 13 9.49 3.45 12.79
N VAL A 14 8.75 2.51 12.21
CA VAL A 14 8.86 1.08 12.53
C VAL A 14 9.31 0.28 11.31
N ARG A 15 9.98 -0.84 11.56
CA ARG A 15 10.19 -1.89 10.56
C ARG A 15 9.11 -2.93 10.78
N GLY A 16 8.36 -3.26 9.75
CA GLY A 16 7.31 -4.28 9.80
C GLY A 16 7.07 -4.83 8.40
N GLU A 17 6.34 -5.94 8.36
CA GLU A 17 5.92 -6.60 7.13
C GLU A 17 4.39 -6.64 7.13
N LEU A 18 3.79 -6.40 5.97
CA LEU A 18 2.33 -6.46 5.82
C LEU A 18 1.85 -7.89 5.62
N GLU A 19 2.76 -8.76 5.19
CA GLU A 19 2.53 -10.18 5.00
C GLU A 19 3.21 -10.97 6.13
N HIS A 20 2.64 -12.10 6.55
CA HIS A 20 3.22 -13.14 7.41
C HIS A 20 3.76 -12.74 8.81
N GLY A 21 3.87 -11.46 9.15
CA GLY A 21 4.40 -10.97 10.45
C GLY A 21 3.62 -9.82 11.08
N GLY A 22 2.81 -9.10 10.29
CA GLY A 22 2.04 -7.95 10.74
C GLY A 22 2.91 -6.74 11.11
N LEU A 23 2.28 -5.57 11.19
CA LEU A 23 2.91 -4.35 11.65
C LEU A 23 3.05 -4.37 13.17
N PRO A 24 4.17 -3.86 13.73
CA PRO A 24 4.37 -3.72 15.17
C PRO A 24 3.58 -2.51 15.71
N LEU A 25 2.28 -2.50 15.43
CA LEU A 25 1.30 -1.48 15.81
C LEU A 25 0.15 -2.17 16.55
N ALA A 26 -0.41 -1.49 17.53
CA ALA A 26 -1.55 -2.00 18.29
C ALA A 26 -2.83 -1.98 17.44
N ASP A 27 -3.77 -2.86 17.77
CA ASP A 27 -5.12 -2.85 17.18
C ASP A 27 -5.81 -1.51 17.44
N GLY A 28 -6.53 -0.99 16.45
CA GLY A 28 -7.30 0.25 16.61
C GLY A 28 -6.45 1.45 17.03
N CYS A 29 -5.17 1.52 16.68
CA CYS A 29 -4.31 2.64 17.07
C CYS A 29 -4.44 3.85 16.13
N ALA A 30 -4.87 3.65 14.89
CA ALA A 30 -4.88 4.67 13.84
C ALA A 30 -6.30 5.17 13.50
N ASP A 31 -6.46 6.50 13.43
CA ASP A 31 -7.69 7.14 12.91
C ASP A 31 -7.76 7.07 11.37
N ALA A 32 -6.61 7.11 10.71
CA ALA A 32 -6.48 6.97 9.28
C ALA A 32 -5.18 6.29 8.88
N VAL A 33 -5.18 5.62 7.73
CA VAL A 33 -4.02 5.00 7.09
C VAL A 33 -3.88 5.55 5.67
N LEU A 34 -2.67 5.99 5.31
CA LEU A 34 -2.29 6.27 3.93
C LEU A 34 -1.48 5.09 3.39
N PHE A 35 -2.01 4.43 2.36
CA PHE A 35 -1.41 3.27 1.72
C PHE A 35 -1.20 3.55 0.23
N SER A 36 -0.03 4.08 -0.12
CA SER A 36 0.20 4.69 -1.44
C SER A 36 1.21 3.91 -2.26
N GLU A 37 0.77 3.36 -3.40
CA GLU A 37 1.60 2.64 -4.37
C GLU A 37 2.38 1.47 -3.73
N ILE A 38 1.65 0.61 -3.00
CA ILE A 38 2.21 -0.57 -2.33
C ILE A 38 1.42 -1.83 -2.68
N LEU A 39 0.09 -1.73 -2.83
CA LEU A 39 -0.81 -2.88 -2.96
C LEU A 39 -0.40 -3.83 -4.10
N GLU A 40 0.00 -3.26 -5.23
CA GLU A 40 0.42 -3.95 -6.46
C GLU A 40 1.72 -4.74 -6.34
N HIS A 41 2.52 -4.47 -5.29
CA HIS A 41 3.78 -5.17 -5.04
C HIS A 41 3.63 -6.35 -4.07
N LEU A 42 2.45 -6.52 -3.48
CA LEU A 42 2.18 -7.59 -2.51
C LEU A 42 1.80 -8.89 -3.22
N VAL A 43 2.20 -10.01 -2.63
CA VAL A 43 1.80 -11.34 -3.12
C VAL A 43 0.38 -11.65 -2.65
N ASP A 44 0.06 -11.31 -1.41
CA ASP A 44 -1.27 -11.43 -0.80
C ASP A 44 -1.80 -10.05 -0.36
N PRO A 45 -2.44 -9.29 -1.27
CA PRO A 45 -3.00 -7.98 -0.94
C PRO A 45 -4.13 -8.06 0.08
N ASP A 46 -4.86 -9.17 0.16
CA ASP A 46 -5.98 -9.33 1.09
C ASP A 46 -5.48 -9.40 2.53
N GLN A 47 -4.40 -10.15 2.78
CA GLN A 47 -3.76 -10.18 4.10
C GLN A 47 -3.28 -8.79 4.55
N ALA A 48 -2.73 -8.00 3.63
CA ALA A 48 -2.35 -6.63 3.97
C ALA A 48 -3.56 -5.75 4.27
N LEU A 49 -4.67 -5.87 3.53
CA LEU A 49 -5.90 -5.13 3.83
C LEU A 49 -6.50 -5.51 5.19
N ASP A 50 -6.42 -6.79 5.58
CA ASP A 50 -6.82 -7.24 6.92
C ASP A 50 -5.94 -6.63 8.01
N GLU A 51 -4.63 -6.54 7.77
CA GLU A 51 -3.67 -5.91 8.67
C GLU A 51 -3.92 -4.39 8.80
N LEU A 52 -4.20 -3.71 7.68
CA LEU A 52 -4.58 -2.29 7.69
C LEU A 52 -5.91 -2.07 8.44
N ARG A 53 -6.86 -2.98 8.27
CA ARG A 53 -8.13 -2.97 9.02
C ARG A 53 -7.93 -3.18 10.51
N ARG A 54 -6.99 -4.06 10.93
CA ARG A 54 -6.66 -4.31 12.34
C ARG A 54 -6.13 -3.06 13.04
N VAL A 55 -5.22 -2.33 12.39
CA VAL A 55 -4.61 -1.13 12.99
C VAL A 55 -5.56 0.08 12.99
N LEU A 56 -6.56 0.10 12.11
CA LEU A 56 -7.59 1.14 12.06
C LEU A 56 -8.57 1.01 13.22
N ARG A 57 -8.92 2.15 13.82
CA ARG A 57 -10.04 2.25 14.77
C ARG A 57 -11.36 1.90 14.08
N PRO A 58 -12.38 1.44 14.82
CA PRO A 58 -13.75 1.40 14.29
C PRO A 58 -14.17 2.77 13.74
N GLY A 59 -14.55 2.82 12.47
CA GLY A 59 -14.88 4.07 11.76
C GLY A 59 -13.68 4.86 11.21
N GLY A 60 -12.45 4.36 11.35
CA GLY A 60 -11.26 4.94 10.75
C GLY A 60 -11.25 4.82 9.22
N HIS A 61 -10.39 5.61 8.57
CA HIS A 61 -10.35 5.72 7.12
C HIS A 61 -9.06 5.19 6.50
N LEU A 62 -9.19 4.41 5.42
CA LEU A 62 -8.08 4.01 4.55
C LEU A 62 -8.09 4.87 3.28
N MET A 63 -7.00 5.59 3.03
CA MET A 63 -6.71 6.21 1.74
C MET A 63 -5.71 5.35 0.99
N LEU A 64 -6.15 4.72 -0.10
CA LEU A 64 -5.35 3.77 -0.88
C LEU A 64 -5.14 4.29 -2.30
N SER A 65 -3.91 4.13 -2.82
CA SER A 65 -3.60 4.34 -4.25
C SER A 65 -2.87 3.12 -4.83
N THR A 66 -3.20 2.81 -6.08
CA THR A 66 -2.60 1.74 -6.88
C THR A 66 -2.81 2.05 -8.37
N PRO A 67 -1.90 1.68 -9.28
CA PRO A 67 -2.08 1.90 -10.70
C PRO A 67 -3.28 1.12 -11.25
N ASN A 68 -4.06 1.77 -12.12
CA ASN A 68 -5.13 1.12 -12.83
C ASN A 68 -4.62 0.56 -14.17
N LEU A 69 -4.21 -0.71 -14.18
CA LEU A 69 -3.76 -1.39 -15.40
C LEU A 69 -4.83 -1.36 -16.51
N ALA A 70 -6.11 -1.34 -16.16
CA ALA A 70 -7.23 -1.30 -17.09
C ALA A 70 -7.62 0.12 -17.55
N ALA A 71 -6.83 1.15 -17.22
CA ALA A 71 -7.06 2.51 -17.69
C ALA A 71 -7.14 2.58 -19.23
N TRP A 72 -7.94 3.50 -19.75
CA TRP A 72 -8.26 3.58 -21.19
C TRP A 72 -6.99 3.68 -22.07
N TYR A 73 -5.98 4.42 -21.63
CA TYR A 73 -4.72 4.57 -22.37
C TYR A 73 -3.93 3.26 -22.40
N ASN A 74 -3.93 2.49 -21.32
CA ASN A 74 -3.27 1.18 -21.26
C ASN A 74 -3.97 0.15 -22.16
N ARG A 75 -5.30 0.21 -22.26
CA ARG A 75 -6.05 -0.62 -23.22
C ARG A 75 -5.70 -0.27 -24.67
N ALA A 76 -5.54 1.02 -24.98
CA ALA A 76 -5.12 1.48 -26.31
C ALA A 76 -3.69 1.03 -26.65
N LEU A 77 -2.76 1.13 -25.68
CA LEU A 77 -1.38 0.64 -25.85
C LEU A 77 -1.36 -0.87 -26.14
N LEU A 78 -2.13 -1.66 -25.38
CA LEU A 78 -2.23 -3.11 -25.62
C LEU A 78 -2.76 -3.44 -27.02
N LEU A 79 -3.79 -2.73 -27.50
CA LEU A 79 -4.31 -2.91 -28.86
C LEU A 79 -3.25 -2.57 -29.92
N ALA A 80 -2.36 -1.63 -29.64
CA ALA A 80 -1.25 -1.28 -30.50
C ALA A 80 -0.03 -2.21 -30.35
N GLY A 81 -0.11 -3.27 -29.53
CA GLY A 81 1.00 -4.17 -29.24
C GLY A 81 2.12 -3.53 -28.40
N VAL A 82 1.83 -2.42 -27.72
CA VAL A 82 2.76 -1.69 -26.85
C VAL A 82 2.48 -2.07 -25.40
N GLN A 83 3.56 -2.24 -24.61
CA GLN A 83 3.44 -2.54 -23.19
C GLN A 83 2.72 -1.38 -22.44
N PRO A 84 1.75 -1.68 -21.56
CA PRO A 84 1.10 -0.69 -20.70
C PRO A 84 2.09 0.06 -19.80
N VAL A 85 1.81 1.34 -19.55
CA VAL A 85 2.55 2.10 -18.52
C VAL A 85 2.12 1.64 -17.12
N PHE A 86 3.06 1.70 -16.17
CA PHE A 86 2.89 1.25 -14.79
C PHE A 86 2.55 -0.25 -14.68
N SER A 87 3.06 -1.04 -15.62
CA SER A 87 2.98 -2.51 -15.59
C SER A 87 4.28 -3.18 -15.15
N GLU A 88 5.35 -2.40 -14.98
CA GLU A 88 6.58 -2.87 -14.34
C GLU A 88 6.34 -3.14 -12.85
N VAL A 89 6.77 -4.32 -12.39
CA VAL A 89 6.78 -4.74 -10.98
C VAL A 89 8.22 -4.76 -10.48
#